data_AF-A0A3D3EE48-F1
#
_entry.id   AF-A0A3D3EE48-F1
#
_cell.length_a   1.000
_cell.length_b   1.000
_cell.length_c   1.000
_cell.angle_alpha   90.00
_cell.angle_beta   90.00
_cell.angle_gamma   90.00
#
_symmetry.space_group_name_H-M   'P 1'
#
loop_
_entity.id
_entity.type
_entity.pdbx_description
1 polymer ?
#
loop_
_entity_poly.entity_id
_entity_poly.type
_entity_poly.pdbx_seq_one_letter_code
_entity_poly.pdbx_strand_id
1 'polypeptide(L)'
;MADGVHIPDFLPETYFLQPLTAFGVFVDRFGAIRRQFAVDITGTATDDGFILDEAFLYDDGERETRQWVITRVADGRYQGRCDDVIGHAEGHHT
;
A
#
# COMPACT_ATOMS: atom_id res chain seq x y z
N MET A 1 30.26 -19.66 -18.84
CA MET A 1 30.01 -19.06 -17.52
C MET A 1 28.60 -18.52 -17.60
N ALA A 2 27.66 -19.15 -16.88
CA ALA A 2 26.28 -18.68 -16.85
C ALA A 2 26.20 -17.62 -15.75
N ASP A 3 26.00 -16.36 -16.13
CA ASP A 3 25.69 -15.30 -15.18
C ASP A 3 24.38 -15.68 -14.49
N GLY A 4 24.46 -16.00 -13.20
CA GLY A 4 23.30 -16.32 -12.39
C GLY A 4 22.41 -15.09 -12.31
N VAL A 5 21.11 -15.27 -12.57
CA VAL A 5 20.11 -14.21 -12.36
C VAL A 5 20.11 -13.83 -10.88
N HIS A 6 20.46 -12.59 -10.58
CA HIS A 6 20.31 -12.00 -9.25
C HIS A 6 18.91 -11.40 -9.13
N ILE A 7 18.06 -11.99 -8.31
CA ILE A 7 16.75 -11.42 -7.97
C ILE A 7 16.98 -10.43 -6.82
N PRO A 8 16.63 -9.14 -6.99
CA PRO A 8 16.79 -8.16 -5.92
C PRO A 8 15.82 -8.44 -4.77
N ASP A 9 16.26 -8.17 -3.55
CA ASP A 9 15.39 -8.19 -2.38
C ASP A 9 14.29 -7.14 -2.51
N PHE A 10 13.08 -7.50 -2.08
CA PHE A 10 11.98 -6.56 -2.02
C PHE A 10 12.08 -5.74 -0.73
N LEU A 11 12.45 -4.47 -0.86
CA LEU A 11 12.49 -3.51 0.24
C LEU A 11 11.31 -2.52 0.12
N PRO A 12 10.29 -2.60 0.99
CA PRO A 12 9.14 -1.69 0.98
C PRO A 12 9.52 -0.21 0.93
N GLU A 13 10.47 0.22 1.77
CA GLU A 13 10.95 1.60 1.84
C GLU A 13 11.64 2.10 0.56
N THR A 14 11.99 1.20 -0.36
CA THR A 14 12.49 1.58 -1.68
C THR A 14 11.39 1.47 -2.73
N TYR A 15 10.65 0.36 -2.72
CA TYR A 15 9.65 0.06 -3.74
C TYR A 15 8.50 1.06 -3.72
N PHE A 16 8.02 1.47 -2.54
CA PHE A 16 6.83 2.31 -2.45
C PHE A 16 7.08 3.80 -2.72
N LEU A 17 8.34 4.24 -2.87
CA LEU A 17 8.68 5.65 -3.14
C LEU A 17 8.58 6.06 -4.62
N GLN A 18 7.77 5.33 -5.39
CA GLN A 18 7.47 5.62 -6.79
C GLN A 18 5.97 5.85 -6.95
N PRO A 19 5.51 6.47 -8.06
CA PRO A 19 4.10 6.53 -8.37
C PRO A 19 3.53 5.11 -8.58
N LEU A 20 2.43 4.81 -7.91
CA LEU A 20 1.75 3.53 -8.02
C LEU A 20 0.27 3.74 -8.36
N THR A 21 -0.30 2.79 -9.08
CA THR A 21 -1.74 2.70 -9.31
C THR A 21 -2.19 1.30 -8.92
N ALA A 22 -3.32 1.20 -8.22
CA ALA A 22 -3.95 -0.07 -7.90
C ALA A 22 -5.46 -0.02 -8.21
N PHE A 23 -6.07 -1.21 -8.27
CA PHE A 23 -7.49 -1.39 -8.55
C PHE A 23 -8.08 -2.38 -7.55
N GLY A 24 -9.33 -2.19 -7.17
CA GLY A 24 -10.01 -3.10 -6.26
C GLY A 24 -11.53 -3.09 -6.41
N VAL A 25 -12.15 -4.08 -5.78
CA VAL A 25 -13.61 -4.30 -5.83
C VAL A 25 -14.15 -4.65 -4.46
N PHE A 26 -15.34 -4.15 -4.13
CA PHE A 26 -16.12 -4.58 -2.99
C PHE A 26 -17.13 -5.62 -3.44
N VAL A 27 -17.07 -6.80 -2.83
CA VAL A 27 -17.93 -7.95 -3.15
C VAL A 27 -18.78 -8.28 -1.94
N ASP A 28 -20.08 -8.51 -2.15
CA ASP A 28 -20.97 -8.94 -1.07
C ASP A 28 -20.84 -10.44 -0.76
N ARG A 29 -21.57 -10.91 0.27
CA ARG A 29 -21.54 -12.32 0.69
C ARG A 29 -22.08 -13.31 -0.34
N PHE A 30 -22.71 -12.84 -1.41
CA PHE A 30 -23.26 -13.65 -2.49
C PHE A 30 -22.38 -13.61 -3.74
N GLY A 31 -21.25 -12.89 -3.71
CA GLY A 31 -20.32 -12.77 -4.83
C GLY A 31 -20.66 -11.66 -5.82
N ALA A 32 -21.65 -10.81 -5.54
CA ALA A 32 -21.97 -9.69 -6.41
C ALA A 32 -21.01 -8.52 -6.16
N ILE A 33 -20.44 -7.96 -7.24
CA ILE A 33 -19.66 -6.72 -7.19
C ILE A 33 -20.61 -5.58 -6.83
N ARG A 34 -20.30 -4.89 -5.74
CA ARG A 34 -21.07 -3.74 -5.23
C ARG A 34 -20.44 -2.41 -5.61
N ARG A 35 -19.12 -2.37 -5.74
CA ARG A 35 -18.36 -1.16 -6.03
C ARG A 35 -16.97 -1.51 -6.55
N GLN A 36 -16.40 -0.63 -7.35
CA GLN A 36 -15.02 -0.75 -7.84
C GLN A 36 -14.28 0.55 -7.57
N PHE A 37 -12.96 0.49 -7.49
CA PHE A 37 -12.14 1.67 -7.35
C PHE A 37 -10.83 1.52 -8.13
N ALA A 38 -10.33 2.66 -8.60
CA ALA A 38 -8.93 2.87 -8.91
C ALA A 38 -8.33 3.76 -7.80
N VAL A 39 -7.07 3.55 -7.48
CA VAL A 39 -6.34 4.39 -6.53
C VAL A 39 -4.98 4.75 -7.10
N ASP A 40 -4.67 6.04 -7.07
CA ASP A 40 -3.32 6.55 -7.31
C ASP A 40 -2.63 6.77 -5.97
N ILE A 41 -1.38 6.33 -5.86
CA ILE A 41 -0.64 6.32 -4.60
C ILE A 41 0.69 7.03 -4.82
N THR A 42 0.99 7.98 -3.94
CA THR A 42 2.28 8.68 -3.87
C THR A 42 2.98 8.29 -2.58
N GLY A 43 4.17 7.70 -2.69
CA GLY A 43 5.01 7.39 -1.54
C GLY A 43 6.01 8.49 -1.22
N THR A 44 6.16 8.82 0.07
CA THR A 44 7.15 9.79 0.56
C THR A 44 7.97 9.16 1.70
N ALA A 45 9.29 9.26 1.63
CA ALA A 45 10.16 8.75 2.69
C ALA A 45 10.01 9.57 3.99
N THR A 46 10.16 8.89 5.14
CA THR A 46 10.32 9.51 6.46
C THR A 46 11.63 9.07 7.10
N ASP A 47 11.95 9.59 8.28
CA ASP A 47 13.16 9.20 9.02
C ASP A 47 13.15 7.71 9.44
N ASP A 48 11.96 7.15 9.67
CA ASP A 48 11.74 5.82 10.25
C ASP A 48 10.92 4.88 9.34
N GLY A 49 10.61 5.27 8.11
CA GLY A 49 9.78 4.50 7.19
C GLY A 49 9.32 5.32 5.99
N PHE A 50 8.01 5.30 5.72
CA PHE A 50 7.42 6.01 4.59
C PHE A 50 5.93 6.28 4.80
N ILE A 51 5.43 7.28 4.08
CA ILE A 51 4.01 7.64 4.00
C ILE A 51 3.48 7.22 2.63
N LEU A 52 2.25 6.72 2.59
CA LEU A 52 1.48 6.52 1.36
C LEU A 52 0.27 7.46 1.36
N ASP A 53 0.28 8.42 0.43
CA ASP A 53 -0.87 9.25 0.13
C ASP A 53 -1.69 8.59 -0.99
N GLU A 54 -2.88 8.10 -0.65
CA GLU A 54 -3.76 7.34 -1.53
C GLU A 54 -4.96 8.20 -1.95
N ALA A 55 -5.19 8.32 -3.26
CA ALA A 55 -6.31 9.04 -3.85
C ALA A 55 -7.22 8.07 -4.61
N PHE A 56 -8.38 7.77 -4.04
CA PHE A 56 -9.35 6.83 -4.58
C PHE A 56 -10.34 7.52 -5.52
N LEU A 57 -10.66 6.84 -6.62
CA LEU A 57 -11.78 7.16 -7.50
C LEU A 57 -12.67 5.91 -7.63
N TYR A 58 -13.89 6.04 -7.13
CA TYR A 58 -14.89 4.98 -7.20
C TYR A 58 -15.66 5.01 -8.53
N ASP A 59 -16.24 3.88 -8.92
CA ASP A 59 -16.99 3.73 -10.18
C ASP A 59 -18.30 4.55 -10.23
N ASP A 60 -18.79 5.00 -9.08
CA ASP A 60 -19.90 5.97 -8.95
C ASP A 60 -19.44 7.45 -8.99
N GLY A 61 -18.12 7.70 -9.09
CA GLY A 61 -17.53 9.02 -9.15
C GLY A 61 -17.18 9.66 -7.79
N GLU A 62 -17.46 8.98 -6.68
CA GLU A 62 -17.01 9.40 -5.36
C GLU A 62 -15.47 9.40 -5.29
N ARG A 63 -14.93 10.27 -4.44
CA ARG A 63 -13.50 10.37 -4.17
C ARG A 63 -13.25 10.29 -2.68
N GLU A 64 -12.20 9.58 -2.32
CA GLU A 64 -11.73 9.43 -0.95
C GLU A 64 -10.21 9.55 -0.96
N THR A 65 -9.65 10.05 0.14
CA THR A 65 -8.20 10.07 0.34
C THR A 65 -7.87 9.33 1.61
N ARG A 66 -6.81 8.53 1.59
CA ARG A 66 -6.28 7.86 2.77
C ARG A 66 -4.78 8.13 2.87
N GLN A 67 -4.30 8.38 4.08
CA GLN A 67 -2.87 8.58 4.34
C GLN A 67 -2.40 7.52 5.32
N TRP A 68 -1.52 6.63 4.86
CA TRP A 68 -0.87 5.66 5.73
C TRP A 68 0.50 6.16 6.16
N VAL A 69 0.75 6.17 7.47
CA VAL A 69 2.09 6.34 8.03
C VAL A 69 2.63 4.96 8.37
N ILE A 70 3.69 4.54 7.70
CA ILE A 70 4.27 3.21 7.83
C ILE A 70 5.66 3.35 8.46
N THR A 71 5.81 2.82 9.66
CA THR A 71 7.09 2.80 10.39
C THR A 71 7.74 1.43 10.24
N ARG A 72 9.03 1.40 9.90
CA ARG A 72 9.86 0.20 9.93
C ARG A 72 10.21 -0.12 11.37
N VAL A 73 9.96 -1.36 11.78
CA VAL A 73 10.22 -1.83 13.14
C VAL A 73 11.58 -2.54 13.18
N ALA A 74 11.60 -3.87 13.11
CA ALA A 74 12.81 -4.69 13.12
C ALA A 74 12.56 -6.00 12.37
N ASP A 75 13.63 -6.63 11.88
CA ASP A 75 13.59 -7.93 11.17
C ASP A 75 12.59 -7.95 10.00
N GLY A 76 12.61 -6.88 9.20
CA GLY A 76 11.73 -6.73 8.04
C GLY A 76 10.24 -6.55 8.37
N ARG A 77 9.90 -6.24 9.63
CA ARG A 77 8.52 -5.92 10.07
C ARG A 77 8.23 -4.42 9.97
N TYR A 78 6.96 -4.09 9.71
CA TYR A 78 6.44 -2.74 9.61
C TYR A 78 5.12 -2.63 10.37
N GLN A 79 4.84 -1.42 10.86
CA GLN A 79 3.55 -1.07 11.45
C GLN A 79 2.95 0.11 10.67
N GLY A 80 1.71 -0.04 10.22
CA GLY A 80 0.95 0.99 9.52
C GLY A 80 -0.08 1.65 10.43
N ARG A 81 -0.19 2.97 10.37
CA ARG A 81 -1.23 3.74 11.05
C ARG A 81 -2.00 4.57 10.01
N CYS A 82 -3.31 4.58 10.15
CA CYS A 82 -4.19 5.48 9.42
C CYS A 82 -5.23 6.05 10.38
N ASP A 83 -5.61 7.32 10.21
CA ASP A 83 -6.48 8.02 11.16
C ASP A 83 -7.92 7.49 11.18
N ASP A 84 -8.38 6.89 10.09
CA ASP A 84 -9.72 6.33 9.91
C ASP A 84 -9.79 4.82 10.21
N VAL A 85 -8.67 4.19 10.57
CA VAL A 85 -8.57 2.77 10.90
C VAL A 85 -8.35 2.58 12.40
N ILE A 86 -9.17 1.74 13.02
CA ILE A 86 -8.98 1.35 14.42
C ILE A 86 -7.80 0.38 14.52
N GLY A 87 -6.81 0.73 15.34
CA GLY A 87 -5.63 -0.10 15.59
C GLY A 87 -4.49 0.18 14.60
N HIS A 88 -3.68 -0.84 14.33
CA HIS A 88 -2.53 -0.73 13.44
C HIS A 88 -2.50 -1.91 12.46
N ALA A 89 -2.04 -1.65 11.23
CA ALA A 89 -1.72 -2.69 10.27
C ALA A 89 -0.32 -3.26 10.57
N GLU A 90 -0.14 -4.55 10.32
CA GLU A 90 1.16 -5.23 10.45
C GLU A 90 1.61 -5.73 9.08
N GLY A 91 2.89 -5.52 8.75
CA GLY A 91 3.50 -5.98 7.52
C GLY A 91 4.85 -6.67 7.77
N HIS A 92 5.22 -7.59 6.89
CA HIS A 92 6.51 -8.30 6.95
C HIS A 92 7.01 -8.63 5.55
N HIS A 93 8.29 -8.37 5.28
CA HIS A 93 9.00 -8.92 4.11
C HIS A 93 10.08 -9.90 4.58
N THR A 94 10.33 -10.90 3.75
CA THR A 94 11.31 -11.99 3.96
C THR A 94 12.34 -12.01 2.85
#